data_AF-A0A538GDU3-F1
#
_entry.id   AF-A0A538GDU3-F1
#
_cell.length_a   1.000
_cell.length_b   1.000
_cell.length_c   1.000
_cell.angle_alpha   90.00
_cell.angle_beta   90.00
_cell.angle_gamma   90.00
#
_symmetry.space_group_name_H-M   'P 1'
#
loop_
_entity.id
_entity.type
_entity.pdbx_description
1 polymer ?
#
loop_
_entity_poly.entity_id
_entity_poly.type
_entity_poly.pdbx_seq_one_letter_code
_entity_poly.pdbx_strand_id
1 'polypeptide(L)'
;MSQIEDKTCTLRRSAHGVSEPCSHERCGFWEPGGAVLEGGCFVERLGIDLHRQDLTTYLLDTLERLEQARNMAEAEQAHRQFSRRVGLEL
;
A
#
# COMPACT_ATOMS: atom_id res chain seq x y z
N MET A 1 9.14 9.75 20.01
CA MET A 1 9.02 8.38 19.49
C MET A 1 7.54 8.02 19.57
N SER A 2 6.76 8.42 18.56
CA SER A 2 5.32 8.21 18.55
C SER A 2 5.04 6.72 18.36
N GLN A 3 4.22 6.18 19.27
CA GLN A 3 3.73 4.80 19.21
C GLN A 3 3.07 4.61 17.85
N ILE A 4 3.66 3.75 17.02
CA ILE A 4 2.97 3.22 15.85
C ILE A 4 1.98 2.22 16.45
N GLU A 5 0.82 2.69 16.89
CA GLU A 5 -0.33 1.80 17.03
C GLU A 5 -0.46 1.09 15.69
N ASP A 6 -0.51 -0.25 15.69
CA ASP A 6 -0.72 -1.06 14.49
C ASP A 6 -2.06 -0.67 13.87
N LYS A 7 -2.04 0.39 13.05
CA LYS A 7 -3.23 0.89 12.37
C LYS A 7 -3.70 -0.20 11.45
N THR A 8 -4.97 -0.55 11.55
CA THR A 8 -5.60 -1.53 10.67
C THR A 8 -6.00 -0.88 9.35
N CYS A 9 -5.89 -1.60 8.24
CA CYS A 9 -6.29 -1.11 6.92
C CYS A 9 -7.82 -0.93 6.87
N THR A 10 -8.27 0.32 6.93
CA THR A 10 -9.70 0.67 6.91
C THR A 10 -10.39 0.23 5.62
N LEU A 11 -9.71 0.32 4.47
CA LEU A 11 -10.28 -0.12 3.19
C LEU A 11 -10.55 -1.63 3.15
N ARG A 12 -9.56 -2.47 3.51
CA ARG A 12 -9.72 -3.93 3.54
C ARG A 12 -10.71 -4.38 4.61
N ARG A 13 -10.72 -3.70 5.76
CA ARG A 13 -11.71 -3.91 6.82
C ARG A 13 -13.13 -3.60 6.33
N SER A 14 -13.33 -2.50 5.62
CA SER A 14 -14.65 -2.16 5.06
C SER A 14 -15.08 -3.10 3.93
N ALA A 15 -14.14 -3.58 3.11
CA ALA A 15 -14.43 -4.45 1.97
C ALA A 15 -14.66 -5.93 2.36
N HIS A 16 -13.84 -6.47 3.28
CA HIS A 16 -13.82 -7.90 3.60
C HIS A 16 -14.21 -8.21 5.05
N GLY A 17 -14.39 -7.20 5.90
CA GLY A 17 -14.59 -7.40 7.34
C GLY A 17 -13.33 -7.89 8.07
N VAL A 18 -12.19 -8.01 7.38
CA VAL A 18 -10.93 -8.50 7.96
C VAL A 18 -10.06 -7.32 8.37
N SER A 19 -9.61 -7.33 9.62
CA SER A 19 -8.65 -6.36 10.12
C SER A 19 -7.23 -6.83 9.82
N GLU A 20 -6.62 -6.25 8.80
CA GLU A 20 -5.20 -6.45 8.48
C GLU A 20 -4.37 -5.24 8.92
N PRO A 21 -3.08 -5.43 9.27
CA PRO A 21 -2.18 -4.32 9.56
C PRO A 21 -1.94 -3.44 8.32
N CYS A 22 -1.82 -2.13 8.53
CA CYS A 22 -1.51 -1.18 7.47
C CYS A 22 -0.07 -1.35 6.98
N SER A 23 0.10 -1.44 5.67
CA SER A 23 1.42 -1.54 5.02
C SER A 23 2.17 -0.19 4.93
N HIS A 24 1.59 0.91 5.42
CA HIS A 24 2.18 2.25 5.49
C HIS A 24 2.84 2.66 4.17
N GLU A 25 4.14 2.96 4.14
CA GLU A 25 4.88 3.37 2.94
C GLU A 25 4.83 2.35 1.79
N ARG A 26 4.43 1.11 2.08
CA ARG A 26 4.15 0.06 1.09
C ARG A 26 2.67 0.00 0.67
N CYS A 27 1.82 0.93 1.06
CA CYS A 27 0.45 1.03 0.57
C CYS A 27 0.39 2.04 -0.59
N GLY A 28 -0.27 1.69 -1.69
CA GLY A 28 -0.45 2.60 -2.83
C GLY A 28 -1.28 3.85 -2.52
N PHE A 29 -2.02 3.85 -1.40
CA PHE A 29 -2.79 5.00 -0.91
C PHE A 29 -2.18 5.67 0.31
N TRP A 30 -0.96 5.30 0.71
CA TRP A 30 -0.28 6.02 1.77
C TRP A 30 0.31 7.31 1.22
N GLU A 31 -0.04 8.41 1.87
CA GLU A 31 0.62 9.68 1.63
C GLU A 31 1.74 9.86 2.66
N PRO A 32 2.98 10.04 2.21
CA PRO A 32 4.07 10.33 3.12
C PRO A 32 3.80 11.67 3.82
N GLY A 33 4.13 11.70 5.10
CA GLY A 33 4.12 12.94 5.87
C GLY A 33 5.23 13.90 5.42
N GLY A 34 5.22 15.09 6.01
CA GLY A 34 6.26 16.09 5.85
C GLY A 34 6.75 16.61 7.20
N ALA A 35 7.55 17.68 7.18
CA ALA A 35 8.14 18.26 8.40
C ALA A 35 7.12 18.69 9.47
N VAL A 36 5.85 18.89 9.08
CA VAL A 36 4.79 19.41 9.96
C VAL A 36 3.52 18.52 9.92
N LEU A 37 3.49 17.49 9.08
CA LEU A 37 2.31 16.63 8.89
C LEU A 37 2.71 15.16 9.01
N GLU A 38 1.99 14.41 9.83
CA GLU A 38 2.14 12.95 9.88
C GLU A 38 1.65 12.32 8.58
N GLY A 39 2.30 11.23 8.16
CA GLY A 39 1.83 10.43 7.03
C GLY A 39 0.51 9.74 7.37
N GLY A 40 -0.27 9.44 6.34
CA GLY A 40 -1.61 8.91 6.55
C GLY A 40 -2.21 8.21 5.34
N CYS A 41 -3.34 7.56 5.59
CA CYS A 41 -4.15 6.94 4.55
C CYS A 41 -4.91 8.03 3.78
N PHE A 42 -4.68 8.14 2.48
CA PHE A 42 -5.37 9.09 1.60
C PHE A 42 -6.91 8.94 1.66
N VAL A 43 -7.40 7.69 1.71
CA VAL A 43 -8.83 7.37 1.77
C VAL A 43 -9.48 7.93 3.04
N GLU A 44 -8.80 7.80 4.18
CA GLU A 44 -9.27 8.35 5.45
C GLU A 44 -9.21 9.88 5.46
N ARG A 45 -8.11 10.46 4.96
CA ARG A 45 -7.91 11.91 4.91
C ARG A 45 -8.96 12.61 4.06
N LEU A 46 -9.37 12.00 2.95
CA LEU A 46 -10.44 12.52 2.10
C LEU A 46 -11.85 12.26 2.64
N GLY A 47 -11.99 11.50 3.73
CA GLY A 47 -13.29 11.15 4.29
C GLY A 47 -14.17 10.38 3.30
N ILE A 48 -13.56 9.52 2.49
CA ILE A 48 -14.29 8.74 1.49
C ILE A 48 -15.30 7.84 2.19
N ASP A 49 -16.56 7.89 1.75
CA ASP A 49 -17.62 7.03 2.27
C ASP A 49 -17.44 5.59 1.80
N LEU A 50 -16.89 4.75 2.69
CA LEU A 50 -16.67 3.32 2.44
C LEU A 50 -17.92 2.46 2.65
N HIS A 51 -19.07 3.03 3.03
CA HIS A 51 -20.34 2.32 3.01
C HIS A 51 -20.87 2.11 1.59
N ARG A 52 -20.41 2.93 0.63
CA ARG A 52 -20.64 2.73 -0.80
C ARG A 52 -19.84 1.53 -1.31
N GLN A 53 -20.49 0.38 -1.38
CA GLN A 53 -19.86 -0.88 -1.77
C GLN A 53 -19.18 -0.82 -3.14
N ASP A 54 -19.79 -0.13 -4.12
CA ASP A 54 -19.21 0.08 -5.45
C ASP A 54 -17.85 0.79 -5.40
N LEU A 55 -17.78 1.85 -4.60
CA LEU A 55 -16.58 2.65 -4.42
C LEU A 55 -15.51 1.89 -3.62
N THR A 56 -15.91 1.23 -2.54
CA THR A 56 -15.02 0.41 -1.72
C THR A 56 -14.39 -0.72 -2.53
N THR A 57 -15.17 -1.43 -3.34
CA THR A 57 -14.65 -2.47 -4.24
C THR A 57 -13.69 -1.90 -5.27
N TYR A 58 -14.03 -0.76 -5.89
CA TYR A 58 -13.17 -0.12 -6.88
C TYR A 58 -11.82 0.32 -6.28
N LEU A 59 -11.84 0.96 -5.11
CA LEU A 59 -10.62 1.41 -4.44
C LEU A 59 -9.75 0.22 -4.03
N LEU A 60 -10.37 -0.86 -3.56
CA LEU A 60 -9.63 -2.07 -3.20
C LEU A 60 -8.98 -2.72 -4.43
N ASP A 61 -9.71 -2.93 -5.53
CA ASP A 61 -9.13 -3.46 -6.78
C ASP A 61 -7.98 -2.56 -7.28
N THR A 62 -8.15 -1.24 -7.16
CA THR A 62 -7.09 -0.29 -7.50
C THR A 62 -5.85 -0.47 -6.61
N LEU A 63 -6.03 -0.62 -5.29
CA LEU A 63 -4.93 -0.85 -4.35
C LEU A 63 -4.19 -2.15 -4.68
N GLU A 64 -4.90 -3.24 -4.91
CA GLU A 64 -4.32 -4.55 -5.22
C GLU A 64 -3.48 -4.52 -6.50
N ARG A 65 -3.96 -3.82 -7.54
CA ARG A 65 -3.20 -3.64 -8.78
C ARG A 65 -1.92 -2.83 -8.56
N LEU A 66 -1.97 -1.78 -7.75
CA LEU A 66 -0.79 -0.98 -7.42
C LEU A 66 0.24 -1.82 -6.64
N GLU A 67 -0.20 -2.63 -5.69
CA GLU A 67 0.67 -3.53 -4.94
C GLU A 67 1.29 -4.60 -5.85
N GLN A 68 0.50 -5.21 -6.75
CA GLN A 68 1.01 -6.19 -7.71
C GLN A 68 2.07 -5.58 -8.64
N ALA A 69 1.81 -4.39 -9.18
CA ALA A 69 2.75 -3.68 -10.05
C ALA A 69 4.08 -3.40 -9.34
N ARG A 70 4.04 -2.98 -8.06
CA ARG A 70 5.26 -2.81 -7.27
C ARG A 70 6.00 -4.13 -7.09
N ASN A 71 5.31 -5.19 -6.69
CA ASN A 71 5.93 -6.49 -6.44
C ASN A 71 6.64 -7.02 -7.70
N MET A 72 6.05 -6.82 -8.88
CA MET A 72 6.69 -7.14 -10.16
C MET A 72 7.97 -6.32 -10.40
N ALA A 73 7.93 -5.02 -10.16
CA ALA A 73 9.09 -4.15 -10.30
C ALA A 73 10.23 -4.53 -9.33
N GLU A 74 9.89 -4.89 -8.08
CA GLU A 74 10.83 -5.38 -7.08
C GLU A 74 11.47 -6.71 -7.50
N ALA A 75 10.67 -7.64 -8.04
CA ALA A 75 11.16 -8.94 -8.53
C ALA A 75 12.12 -8.76 -9.72
N GLU A 76 11.78 -7.89 -10.67
CA GLU A 76 12.65 -7.58 -11.82
C GLU A 76 13.96 -6.93 -11.36
N GLN A 77 13.90 -5.99 -10.41
CA GLN A 77 15.09 -5.39 -9.81
C GLN A 77 15.97 -6.44 -9.12
N ALA A 78 15.39 -7.33 -8.33
CA ALA A 78 16.11 -8.42 -7.68
C ALA A 78 16.78 -9.36 -8.69
N HIS A 79 16.07 -9.72 -9.77
CA HIS A 79 16.61 -10.57 -10.83
C HIS A 79 17.80 -9.92 -11.55
N ARG A 80 17.70 -8.62 -11.88
CA ARG A 80 18.81 -7.86 -12.48
C ARG A 80 20.02 -7.81 -11.55
N GLN A 81 19.81 -7.56 -10.26
CA GLN A 81 20.89 -7.55 -9.27
C GLN A 81 21.54 -8.92 -9.10
N PHE A 82 20.75 -10.00 -9.13
CA PHE A 82 21.27 -11.36 -9.08
C PHE A 82 22.15 -11.65 -10.30
N SER A 83 21.63 -11.43 -11.52
CA SER A 83 22.33 -11.68 -12.78
C SER A 83 23.67 -10.93 -12.86
N ARG A 84 23.69 -9.67 -12.39
CA ARG A 84 24.91 -8.86 -12.17
C ARG A 84 25.94 -9.55 -11.30
N ARG A 85 25.53 -10.02 -10.13
CA ARG A 85 26.45 -10.62 -9.14
C ARG A 85 27.02 -11.95 -9.59
N VAL A 86 26.27 -12.73 -10.37
CA VAL A 86 26.73 -14.04 -10.87
C VAL A 86 27.42 -13.96 -12.23
N GLY A 87 27.66 -12.76 -12.77
CA GLY A 87 28.36 -12.56 -14.04
C GLY A 87 27.59 -13.04 -15.28
N LEU A 88 26.26 -13.09 -15.19
CA LEU A 88 25.37 -13.53 -16.27
C LEU A 88 24.69 -12.35 -16.98
N GLU A 89 25.27 -11.15 -16.95
CA GLU A 89 24.74 -10.03 -17.74
C GLU A 89 24.89 -10.35 -19.24
N LEU A 90 23.74 -10.46 -19.94
CA LEU A 90 23.61 -10.36 -21.39
C LEU A 90 23.41 -8.90 -21.79
#